data_AF-A0A2C9LCQ2-F1
#
_entry.id   AF-A0A2C9LCQ2-F1
#
_cell.length_a   1.000
_cell.length_b   1.000
_cell.length_c   1.000
_cell.angle_alpha   90.00
_cell.angle_beta   90.00
_cell.angle_gamma   90.00
#
_symmetry.space_group_name_H-M   'P 1'
#
loop_
_entity.id
_entity.type
_entity.pdbx_description
1 polymer ?
#
loop_
_entity_poly.entity_id
_entity_poly.type
_entity_poly.pdbx_seq_one_letter_code
_entity_poly.pdbx_strand_id
1 'polypeptide(L)'
;MNSSDLLCQVALCKAVVTSLVMASDVASDDQRRLSQIILDLVINFSVCFFGIFSNTIVIVVFTKQGFKDSTAISMTAVSLWDLVKCVAGFMQRLEGPLELVSLALAYSWTNVSLVVCNYLVSFSCYVTSVLAAYVAVERCLCVIIPLKVKWLLTPKVALVICVTISIVVFGCFVIIFGIYDVFLTFDSHFNTTVAIF
;
A
#
# COMPACT_ATOMS: atom_id res chain seq x y z
N MET A 1 -21.05 -10.40 2.05
CA MET A 1 -19.68 -10.91 1.82
C MET A 1 -19.25 -11.57 3.11
N ASN A 2 -19.17 -12.91 3.12
CA ASN A 2 -19.10 -13.70 4.36
C ASN A 2 -17.68 -13.72 4.94
N SER A 3 -17.57 -13.64 6.27
CA SER A 3 -16.27 -13.58 6.99
C SER A 3 -15.36 -14.79 6.76
N SER A 4 -15.94 -15.93 6.35
CA SER A 4 -15.23 -17.16 5.99
C SER A 4 -14.47 -17.05 4.65
N ASP A 5 -15.04 -16.36 3.67
CA ASP A 5 -14.44 -16.24 2.33
C ASP A 5 -13.25 -15.27 2.34
N LEU A 6 -13.32 -14.22 3.17
CA LEU A 6 -12.25 -13.25 3.35
C LEU A 6 -11.04 -13.87 4.08
N LEU A 7 -11.28 -14.68 5.12
CA LEU A 7 -10.23 -15.42 5.81
C LEU A 7 -9.59 -16.47 4.90
N CYS A 8 -10.38 -17.15 4.07
CA CYS A 8 -9.88 -18.09 3.07
C CYS A 8 -9.00 -17.39 2.03
N GLN A 9 -9.42 -16.23 1.50
CA GLN A 9 -8.60 -15.46 0.55
C GLN A 9 -7.31 -14.93 1.16
N VAL A 10 -7.34 -14.43 2.40
CA VAL A 10 -6.13 -13.94 3.09
C VAL A 10 -5.17 -15.08 3.43
N ALA A 11 -5.68 -16.24 3.85
CA ALA A 11 -4.87 -17.43 4.10
C ALA A 11 -4.26 -17.98 2.80
N LEU A 12 -5.01 -18.00 1.70
CA LEU A 12 -4.54 -18.41 0.39
C LEU A 12 -3.45 -17.45 -0.11
N CYS A 13 -3.66 -16.14 0.02
CA CYS A 13 -2.69 -15.13 -0.39
C CYS A 13 -1.40 -15.23 0.44
N LYS A 14 -1.50 -15.39 1.77
CA LYS A 14 -0.32 -15.66 2.63
C LYS A 14 0.39 -16.94 2.24
N ALA A 15 -0.34 -18.02 1.98
CA ALA A 15 0.24 -19.30 1.59
C ALA A 15 0.96 -19.22 0.24
N VAL A 16 0.36 -18.56 -0.75
CA VAL A 16 0.96 -18.31 -2.07
C VAL A 16 2.22 -17.45 -1.93
N VAL A 17 2.15 -16.34 -1.18
CA VAL A 17 3.32 -15.47 -0.95
C VAL A 17 4.44 -16.21 -0.22
N THR A 18 4.12 -16.97 0.83
CA THR A 18 5.11 -17.75 1.58
C THR A 18 5.75 -18.82 0.69
N SER A 19 4.95 -19.50 -0.14
CA SER A 19 5.45 -20.53 -1.07
C SER A 19 6.37 -19.93 -2.14
N LEU A 20 6.04 -18.74 -2.64
CA LEU A 20 6.86 -18.00 -3.60
C LEU A 20 8.18 -17.50 -2.98
N VAL A 21 8.13 -17.01 -1.75
CA VAL A 21 9.34 -16.58 -1.01
C VAL A 21 10.27 -17.78 -0.75
N MET A 22 9.74 -18.91 -0.31
CA MET A 22 10.54 -20.13 -0.09
C MET A 22 11.12 -20.68 -1.41
N ALA A 23 10.37 -20.61 -2.52
CA ALA A 23 10.88 -20.99 -3.83
C ALA A 23 12.00 -20.07 -4.32
N SER A 24 11.92 -18.77 -4.00
CA SER A 24 12.98 -17.80 -4.31
C SER A 24 14.23 -17.98 -3.46
N ASP A 25 14.15 -18.62 -2.29
CA ASP A 25 15.31 -18.81 -1.41
C ASP A 25 16.27 -19.92 -1.89
N VAL A 26 15.74 -20.90 -2.63
CA VAL A 26 16.47 -22.10 -3.11
C VAL A 26 17.02 -21.91 -4.54
N ALA A 27 16.65 -20.84 -5.25
CA ALA A 27 16.94 -20.65 -6.67
C ALA A 27 18.32 -20.02 -6.94
N SER A 28 18.98 -20.43 -8.04
CA SER A 28 20.19 -19.76 -8.58
C SER A 28 19.91 -18.29 -8.93
N ASP A 29 20.93 -17.44 -8.91
CA ASP A 29 20.79 -15.97 -9.08
C ASP A 29 20.03 -15.57 -10.36
N ASP A 30 20.22 -16.29 -11.47
CA ASP A 30 19.50 -16.05 -12.72
C ASP A 30 18.00 -16.43 -12.63
N GLN A 31 17.69 -17.52 -11.92
CA GLN A 31 16.31 -17.94 -11.67
C GLN A 31 15.60 -16.99 -10.69
N ARG A 32 16.31 -16.48 -9.69
CA ARG A 32 15.80 -15.44 -8.77
C ARG A 32 15.43 -14.18 -9.53
N ARG A 33 16.31 -13.67 -10.39
CA ARG A 33 16.05 -12.48 -11.23
C ARG A 33 14.84 -12.67 -12.14
N LEU A 34 14.75 -13.79 -12.85
CA LEU A 34 13.60 -14.10 -13.69
C LEU A 34 12.30 -14.18 -12.88
N SER A 35 12.34 -14.80 -11.69
CA SER A 35 11.17 -14.90 -10.81
C SER A 35 10.73 -13.52 -10.29
N GLN A 36 11.67 -12.66 -9.90
CA GLN A 36 11.39 -11.30 -9.44
C GLN A 36 10.72 -10.48 -10.53
N ILE A 37 11.26 -10.51 -11.76
CA ILE A 37 10.69 -9.78 -12.90
C ILE A 37 9.25 -10.24 -13.18
N ILE A 38 8.99 -11.56 -13.19
CA ILE A 38 7.65 -12.10 -13.43
C ILE A 38 6.68 -11.71 -12.31
N LEU A 39 7.09 -11.84 -11.05
CA LEU A 39 6.25 -11.50 -9.90
C LEU A 39 5.95 -10.00 -9.85
N ASP A 40 6.95 -9.15 -10.12
CA ASP A 40 6.78 -7.71 -10.08
C ASP A 40 5.94 -7.17 -11.23
N LEU A 41 6.15 -7.69 -12.44
CA LEU A 41 5.45 -7.22 -13.63
C LEU A 41 4.04 -7.80 -13.75
N VAL A 42 3.83 -9.08 -13.41
CA VAL A 42 2.53 -9.73 -13.64
C VAL A 42 1.64 -9.60 -12.42
N ILE A 43 2.15 -9.96 -11.23
CA ILE A 43 1.32 -10.01 -10.02
C ILE A 43 1.19 -8.60 -9.44
N ASN A 44 2.31 -7.96 -9.10
CA ASN A 44 2.25 -6.69 -8.39
C ASN A 44 1.65 -5.57 -9.24
N PHE A 45 1.97 -5.49 -10.53
CA PHE A 45 1.33 -4.51 -11.43
C PHE A 45 -0.18 -4.71 -11.52
N SER A 46 -0.65 -5.95 -11.73
CA SER A 46 -2.08 -6.25 -11.81
C SER A 46 -2.79 -5.94 -10.50
N VAL A 47 -2.21 -6.33 -9.36
CA VAL A 47 -2.75 -6.04 -8.03
C VAL A 47 -2.83 -4.54 -7.78
N CYS A 48 -1.80 -3.76 -8.14
CA CYS A 48 -1.82 -2.31 -7.99
C CYS A 48 -2.88 -1.68 -8.90
N PHE A 49 -2.98 -2.12 -10.16
CA PHE A 49 -3.98 -1.63 -11.10
C PHE A 49 -5.40 -1.89 -10.60
N PHE A 50 -5.77 -3.15 -10.33
CA PHE A 50 -7.08 -3.49 -9.78
C PHE A 50 -7.34 -2.84 -8.41
N GLY A 51 -6.28 -2.70 -7.59
CA GLY A 51 -6.32 -2.01 -6.31
C GLY A 51 -6.73 -0.55 -6.44
N ILE A 52 -6.22 0.17 -7.44
CA ILE A 52 -6.61 1.57 -7.72
C ILE A 52 -8.10 1.64 -8.04
N PHE A 53 -8.60 0.82 -8.97
CA PHE A 53 -10.02 0.85 -9.35
C PHE A 53 -10.95 0.48 -8.20
N SER A 54 -10.66 -0.64 -7.53
CA SER A 54 -11.51 -1.16 -6.46
C SER A 54 -11.58 -0.20 -5.27
N ASN A 55 -10.45 0.32 -4.79
CA ASN A 55 -10.44 1.28 -3.69
C ASN A 55 -11.10 2.61 -4.07
N THR A 56 -10.94 3.07 -5.31
CA THR A 56 -11.63 4.28 -5.80
C THR A 56 -13.15 4.09 -5.77
N ILE A 57 -13.66 2.95 -6.24
CA ILE A 57 -15.10 2.65 -6.21
C ILE A 57 -15.61 2.65 -4.78
N VAL A 58 -14.88 2.02 -3.85
CA VAL A 58 -15.26 1.97 -2.43
C VAL A 58 -15.37 3.37 -1.83
N ILE A 59 -14.41 4.26 -2.10
CA ILE A 59 -14.43 5.66 -1.64
C ILE A 59 -15.65 6.39 -2.22
N VAL A 60 -15.90 6.27 -3.53
CA VAL A 60 -17.03 6.94 -4.20
C VAL A 60 -18.36 6.46 -3.62
N VAL A 61 -18.54 5.15 -3.45
CA VAL A 61 -19.77 4.56 -2.91
C VAL A 61 -20.05 5.04 -1.49
N PHE A 62 -19.05 5.00 -0.60
CA PHE A 62 -19.23 5.46 0.78
C PHE A 62 -19.44 6.97 0.89
N THR A 63 -18.78 7.75 0.02
CA THR A 63 -19.02 9.20 -0.07
C THR A 63 -20.47 9.49 -0.50
N LYS A 64 -21.00 8.73 -1.47
CA LYS A 64 -22.39 8.87 -1.93
C LYS A 64 -23.42 8.43 -0.87
N GLN A 65 -23.06 7.50 0.03
CA GLN A 65 -23.92 7.08 1.14
C GLN A 65 -23.96 8.10 2.30
N GLY A 66 -23.04 9.06 2.34
CA GLY A 66 -23.06 10.19 3.26
C GLY A 66 -22.56 9.89 4.68
N PHE A 67 -21.65 8.90 4.83
CA PHE A 67 -20.93 8.63 6.09
C PHE A 67 -21.80 8.56 7.37
N LYS A 68 -23.00 7.98 7.24
CA LYS A 68 -23.96 7.91 8.35
C LYS A 68 -23.53 6.95 9.46
N ASP A 69 -22.74 5.94 9.09
CA ASP A 69 -22.26 4.90 9.99
C ASP A 69 -20.75 5.02 10.23
N SER A 70 -20.34 4.80 11.48
CA SER A 70 -18.93 4.71 11.90
C SER A 70 -18.12 3.80 10.98
N THR A 71 -18.69 2.65 10.62
CA THR A 71 -17.94 1.67 9.83
C THR A 71 -17.74 2.08 8.37
N ALA A 72 -18.62 2.92 7.81
CA ALA A 72 -18.43 3.45 6.46
C ALA A 72 -17.20 4.35 6.44
N ILE A 73 -17.03 5.16 7.49
CA ILE A 73 -15.85 6.02 7.68
C ILE A 73 -14.58 5.17 7.84
N SER A 74 -14.60 4.18 8.73
CA SER A 74 -13.44 3.31 8.97
C SER A 74 -13.01 2.57 7.70
N MET A 75 -13.98 2.04 6.93
CA MET A 75 -13.69 1.36 5.65
C MET A 75 -13.17 2.34 4.58
N THR A 76 -13.71 3.55 4.50
CA THR A 76 -13.16 4.58 3.59
C THR A 76 -11.75 4.99 3.96
N ALA A 77 -11.42 5.09 5.25
CA ALA A 77 -10.06 5.38 5.69
C ALA A 77 -9.07 4.27 5.27
N VAL A 78 -9.45 3.00 5.43
CA VAL A 78 -8.65 1.86 4.93
C VAL A 78 -8.46 1.94 3.42
N SER A 79 -9.54 2.15 2.65
CA SER A 79 -9.45 2.26 1.19
C SER A 79 -8.64 3.45 0.71
N LEU A 80 -8.61 4.55 1.46
CA LEU A 80 -7.75 5.70 1.15
C LEU A 80 -6.27 5.31 1.22
N TRP A 81 -5.85 4.64 2.30
CA TRP A 81 -4.46 4.20 2.46
C TRP A 81 -4.08 3.08 1.50
N ASP A 82 -5.01 2.16 1.20
CA ASP A 82 -4.79 1.16 0.16
C ASP A 82 -4.68 1.77 -1.23
N LEU A 83 -5.42 2.84 -1.53
CA LEU A 83 -5.26 3.60 -2.77
C LEU A 83 -3.87 4.25 -2.86
N VAL A 84 -3.41 4.93 -1.79
CA VAL A 84 -2.06 5.52 -1.73
C VAL A 84 -0.99 4.45 -1.97
N LYS A 85 -1.12 3.31 -1.31
CA LYS A 85 -0.23 2.15 -1.47
C LYS A 85 -0.21 1.64 -2.92
N CYS A 86 -1.38 1.44 -3.53
CA CYS A 86 -1.47 0.95 -4.91
C CYS A 86 -0.94 1.96 -5.94
N VAL A 87 -1.18 3.26 -5.73
CA VAL A 87 -0.62 4.32 -6.57
C VAL A 87 0.90 4.35 -6.45
N ALA A 88 1.45 4.30 -5.23
CA ALA A 88 2.90 4.26 -5.02
C ALA A 88 3.54 3.02 -5.66
N GLY A 89 2.92 1.84 -5.49
CA GLY A 89 3.40 0.59 -6.11
C GLY A 89 3.31 0.59 -7.64
N PHE A 90 2.33 1.30 -8.21
CA PHE A 90 2.23 1.53 -9.65
C PHE A 90 3.30 2.50 -10.16
N MET A 91 3.53 3.62 -9.45
CA MET A 91 4.56 4.61 -9.80
C MET A 91 5.97 4.00 -9.77
N GLN A 92 6.23 3.09 -8.84
CA GLN A 92 7.47 2.31 -8.79
C GLN A 92 7.75 1.53 -10.07
N ARG A 93 6.71 1.06 -10.75
CA ARG A 93 6.81 0.22 -11.95
C ARG A 93 6.79 1.02 -13.25
N LEU A 94 6.80 2.35 -13.18
CA LEU A 94 6.91 3.22 -14.37
C LEU A 94 8.31 3.24 -14.99
N GLU A 95 9.29 2.55 -14.40
CA GLU A 95 10.64 2.42 -14.95
C GLU A 95 10.64 1.84 -16.38
N GLY A 96 9.86 0.80 -16.67
CA GLY A 96 9.83 0.16 -17.99
C GLY A 96 9.39 1.10 -19.12
N PRO A 97 8.26 1.82 -19.00
CA PRO A 97 7.89 2.86 -19.96
C PRO A 97 8.93 3.99 -20.09
N LEU A 98 9.62 4.34 -18.99
CA LEU A 98 10.66 5.38 -19.01
C LEU A 98 11.92 4.93 -19.77
N GLU A 99 12.28 3.63 -19.71
CA GLU A 99 13.41 3.08 -20.46
C GLU A 99 13.24 3.26 -21.98
N LEU A 100 11.99 3.18 -22.48
CA LEU A 100 11.67 3.38 -23.89
C LEU A 100 11.89 4.84 -24.35
N VAL A 101 11.87 5.79 -23.43
CA VAL A 101 12.08 7.22 -23.71
C VAL A 101 13.55 7.59 -23.51
N SER A 102 14.14 7.19 -22.39
CA SER A 102 15.55 7.46 -22.08
C SER A 102 16.06 6.60 -20.93
N LEU A 103 17.17 5.90 -21.18
CA LEU A 103 17.82 5.01 -20.19
C LEU A 103 18.28 5.76 -18.94
N ALA A 104 18.76 7.00 -19.09
CA ALA A 104 19.25 7.81 -17.97
C ALA A 104 18.14 8.29 -17.03
N LEU A 105 16.96 8.58 -17.58
CA LEU A 105 15.78 8.98 -16.79
C LEU A 105 15.18 7.77 -16.09
N ALA A 106 15.15 6.60 -16.75
CA ALA A 106 14.72 5.35 -16.13
C ALA A 106 15.60 5.00 -14.94
N TYR A 107 16.93 5.06 -15.10
CA TYR A 107 17.86 4.80 -14.01
C TYR A 107 17.69 5.78 -12.83
N SER A 108 17.54 7.08 -13.12
CA SER A 108 17.23 8.08 -12.09
C SER A 108 15.90 7.80 -11.39
N TRP A 109 14.88 7.38 -12.15
CA TRP A 109 13.55 7.08 -11.63
C TRP A 109 13.54 5.83 -10.76
N THR A 110 14.16 4.73 -11.21
CA THR A 110 14.31 3.51 -10.41
C THR A 110 14.95 3.84 -9.07
N ASN A 111 16.00 4.66 -9.09
CA ASN A 111 16.70 5.05 -7.87
C ASN A 111 15.79 5.83 -6.89
N VAL A 112 15.22 6.94 -7.36
CA VAL A 112 14.36 7.79 -6.53
C VAL A 112 13.08 7.05 -6.10
N SER A 113 12.49 6.28 -6.99
CA SER A 113 11.24 5.57 -6.75
C SER A 113 11.42 4.37 -5.82
N LEU A 114 12.56 3.67 -5.89
CA LEU A 114 12.87 2.60 -4.96
C LEU A 114 12.97 3.13 -3.52
N VAL A 115 13.50 4.32 -3.31
CA VAL A 115 13.45 4.94 -1.97
C VAL A 115 12.04 5.42 -1.67
N VAL A 116 11.55 6.40 -2.42
CA VAL A 116 10.34 7.14 -2.05
C VAL A 116 9.10 6.26 -2.12
N CYS A 117 8.89 5.55 -3.23
CA CYS A 117 7.68 4.77 -3.44
C CYS A 117 7.68 3.48 -2.60
N ASN A 118 8.81 2.79 -2.44
CA ASN A 118 8.85 1.57 -1.62
C ASN A 118 8.62 1.85 -0.13
N TYR A 119 9.22 2.92 0.40
CA TYR A 119 8.95 3.35 1.78
C TYR A 119 7.50 3.79 1.93
N LEU A 120 6.95 4.53 0.96
CA LEU A 120 5.54 4.92 0.98
C LEU A 120 4.59 3.73 0.97
N VAL A 121 4.86 2.70 0.16
CA VAL A 121 4.11 1.42 0.14
C VAL A 121 4.17 0.74 1.50
N SER A 122 5.38 0.65 2.08
CA SER A 122 5.62 -0.01 3.37
C SER A 122 4.90 0.70 4.52
N PHE A 123 5.02 2.03 4.61
CA PHE A 123 4.37 2.81 5.67
C PHE A 123 2.86 2.80 5.52
N SER A 124 2.34 2.92 4.30
CA SER A 124 0.90 2.80 4.03
C SER A 124 0.38 1.41 4.45
N CYS A 125 1.16 0.35 4.23
CA CYS A 125 0.81 -1.00 4.69
C CYS A 125 0.69 -1.08 6.22
N TYR A 126 1.60 -0.44 6.96
CA TYR A 126 1.52 -0.39 8.43
C TYR A 126 0.27 0.37 8.90
N VAL A 127 -0.02 1.51 8.30
CA VAL A 127 -1.23 2.29 8.63
C VAL A 127 -2.50 1.48 8.35
N THR A 128 -2.62 0.89 7.15
CA THR A 128 -3.76 0.02 6.78
C THR A 128 -3.88 -1.16 7.75
N SER A 129 -2.78 -1.79 8.17
CA SER A 129 -2.80 -2.92 9.10
C SER A 129 -3.38 -2.56 10.46
N VAL A 130 -2.99 -1.40 11.01
CA VAL A 130 -3.52 -0.90 12.29
C VAL A 130 -4.98 -0.47 12.14
N LEU A 131 -5.36 0.18 11.04
CA LEU A 131 -6.75 0.52 10.74
C LEU A 131 -7.63 -0.72 10.59
N ALA A 132 -7.14 -1.78 9.94
CA ALA A 132 -7.86 -3.04 9.79
C ALA A 132 -8.08 -3.73 11.15
N ALA A 133 -7.09 -3.69 12.04
CA ALA A 133 -7.25 -4.16 13.42
C ALA A 133 -8.31 -3.36 14.17
N TYR A 134 -8.30 -2.03 14.04
CA TYR A 134 -9.34 -1.16 14.60
C TYR A 134 -10.74 -1.50 14.06
N VAL A 135 -10.89 -1.68 12.74
CA VAL A 135 -12.16 -2.08 12.11
C VAL A 135 -12.65 -3.41 12.68
N ALA A 136 -11.76 -4.39 12.84
CA ALA A 136 -12.12 -5.69 13.43
C ALA A 136 -12.62 -5.53 14.87
N VAL A 137 -11.93 -4.73 15.70
CA VAL A 137 -12.35 -4.43 17.07
C VAL A 137 -13.71 -3.73 17.08
N GLU A 138 -13.94 -2.74 16.22
CA GLU A 138 -15.25 -2.08 16.07
C GLU A 138 -16.36 -3.10 15.79
N ARG A 139 -16.14 -4.04 14.87
CA ARG A 139 -17.14 -5.08 14.54
C ARG A 139 -17.39 -6.04 15.69
N CYS A 140 -16.34 -6.45 16.41
CA CYS A 140 -16.48 -7.32 17.57
C CYS A 140 -17.25 -6.61 18.71
N LEU A 141 -16.95 -5.35 18.99
CA LEU A 141 -17.66 -4.57 20.01
C LEU A 141 -19.14 -4.38 19.68
N CYS A 142 -19.47 -4.21 18.39
CA CYS A 142 -20.85 -4.10 17.93
C CYS A 142 -21.70 -5.35 18.23
N VAL A 143 -21.07 -6.53 18.27
CA VAL A 143 -21.76 -7.81 18.58
C VAL A 143 -21.80 -8.05 20.10
N ILE A 144 -20.71 -7.78 20.81
CA ILE A 144 -20.58 -8.11 22.24
C ILE A 144 -21.37 -7.12 23.11
N ILE A 145 -21.40 -5.82 22.78
CA ILE A 145 -22.05 -4.79 23.62
C ILE A 145 -22.89 -3.82 22.78
N PRO A 146 -24.00 -4.29 22.17
CA PRO A 146 -24.78 -3.51 21.21
C PRO A 146 -25.39 -2.21 21.79
N LEU A 147 -25.67 -2.16 23.10
CA LEU A 147 -26.27 -0.99 23.76
C LEU A 147 -25.26 0.12 24.08
N LYS A 148 -23.99 -0.22 24.37
CA LYS A 148 -22.95 0.77 24.68
C LYS A 148 -22.25 1.24 23.40
N VAL A 149 -22.19 0.39 22.38
CA VAL A 149 -21.48 0.69 21.13
C VAL A 149 -22.08 1.88 20.37
N LYS A 150 -23.40 2.05 20.38
CA LYS A 150 -24.08 3.17 19.70
C LYS A 150 -23.70 4.54 20.28
N TRP A 151 -23.29 4.57 21.55
CA TRP A 151 -22.86 5.79 22.22
C TRP A 151 -21.35 6.02 22.07
N LEU A 152 -20.56 4.94 22.03
CA LEU A 152 -19.11 4.99 21.93
C LEU A 152 -18.60 5.17 20.49
N LEU A 153 -19.16 4.42 19.53
CA LEU A 153 -18.75 4.40 18.12
C LEU A 153 -19.66 5.29 17.27
N THR A 154 -19.66 6.58 17.59
CA THR A 154 -20.29 7.58 16.72
C THR A 154 -19.42 7.87 15.50
N PRO A 155 -20.00 8.24 14.35
CA PRO A 155 -19.24 8.52 13.13
C PRO A 155 -18.15 9.59 13.31
N LYS A 156 -18.40 10.60 14.17
CA LYS A 156 -17.41 11.62 14.50
C LYS A 156 -16.20 11.04 15.25
N VAL A 157 -16.45 10.16 16.23
CA VAL A 157 -15.38 9.51 17.00
C VAL A 157 -14.57 8.57 16.10
N ALA A 158 -15.24 7.80 15.23
CA ALA A 158 -14.57 6.93 14.29
C ALA A 158 -13.65 7.69 13.33
N LEU A 159 -14.09 8.84 12.82
CA LEU A 159 -13.27 9.73 12.02
C LEU A 159 -12.03 10.20 12.79
N VAL A 160 -12.23 10.70 14.02
CA VAL A 160 -11.12 11.16 14.88
C VAL A 160 -10.12 10.04 15.14
N ILE A 161 -10.59 8.82 15.46
CA ILE A 161 -9.71 7.67 15.70
C ILE A 161 -8.95 7.29 14.43
N CYS A 162 -9.62 7.18 13.28
CA CYS A 162 -8.98 6.83 12.01
C CYS A 162 -7.92 7.85 11.60
N VAL A 163 -8.22 9.14 11.75
CA VAL A 163 -7.27 10.24 11.49
C VAL A 163 -6.10 10.19 12.47
N THR A 164 -6.36 9.95 13.75
CA THR A 164 -5.31 9.86 14.78
C THR A 164 -4.38 8.68 14.51
N ILE A 165 -4.92 7.49 14.23
CA ILE A 165 -4.13 6.31 13.85
C ILE A 165 -3.28 6.62 12.61
N SER A 166 -3.88 7.25 11.61
CA SER A 166 -3.20 7.62 10.37
C SER A 166 -2.01 8.56 10.65
N ILE A 167 -2.23 9.62 11.43
CA ILE A 167 -1.18 10.61 11.75
C ILE A 167 -0.09 9.99 12.62
N VAL A 168 -0.45 9.23 13.66
CA VAL A 168 0.52 8.65 14.59
C VAL A 168 1.38 7.60 13.88
N VAL A 169 0.76 6.64 13.19
CA VAL A 169 1.51 5.57 12.54
C VAL A 169 2.36 6.14 11.40
N PHE A 170 1.80 6.97 10.53
CA PHE A 170 2.55 7.58 9.44
C PHE A 170 3.63 8.54 9.95
N GLY A 171 3.31 9.34 10.97
CA GLY A 171 4.22 10.32 11.58
C GLY A 171 5.43 9.67 12.25
N CYS A 172 5.30 8.48 12.82
CA CYS A 172 6.45 7.74 13.36
C CYS A 172 7.48 7.36 12.27
N PHE A 173 7.05 7.18 11.03
CA PHE A 173 7.90 6.76 9.92
C PHE A 173 8.28 7.89 8.96
N VAL A 174 7.61 9.04 9.02
CA VAL A 174 7.86 10.17 8.09
C VAL A 174 9.29 10.70 8.17
N ILE A 175 9.95 10.55 9.33
CA ILE A 175 11.35 10.96 9.56
C ILE A 175 12.29 10.29 8.56
N ILE A 176 11.97 9.07 8.11
CA ILE A 176 12.77 8.33 7.13
C ILE A 176 12.89 9.09 5.81
N PHE A 177 11.84 9.81 5.37
CA PHE A 177 11.93 10.64 4.17
C PHE A 177 12.90 11.82 4.30
N GLY A 178 13.16 12.29 5.52
CA GLY A 178 14.11 13.38 5.78
C GLY A 178 15.57 12.92 5.90
N ILE A 179 15.83 11.60 5.87
CA ILE A 179 17.19 11.03 5.94
C ILE A 179 17.79 10.87 4.54
N TYR A 180 16.95 10.68 3.52
CA TYR A 180 17.42 10.48 2.15
C TYR A 180 17.62 11.81 1.44
N ASP A 181 18.88 12.21 1.24
CA ASP A 181 19.24 13.29 0.35
C ASP A 181 19.42 12.75 -1.08
N VAL A 182 18.64 13.29 -2.03
CA VAL A 182 18.80 12.96 -3.46
C VAL A 182 19.84 13.88 -4.05
N PHE A 183 21.00 13.33 -4.42
CA PHE A 183 22.07 14.06 -5.08
C PHE A 183 21.97 13.90 -6.60
N LEU A 184 22.12 15.01 -7.32
CA LEU A 184 22.23 15.01 -8.77
C LEU A 184 23.70 14.93 -9.16
N THR A 185 24.14 13.79 -9.68
CA THR A 185 25.52 13.60 -10.13
C THR A 185 25.58 13.40 -11.63
N PHE A 186 26.57 14.03 -12.28
CA PHE A 186 26.81 13.82 -13.71
C PHE A 186 27.43 12.43 -13.93
N ASP A 187 26.75 11.59 -14.72
CA ASP A 187 27.26 10.27 -15.07
C ASP A 187 27.84 10.29 -16.48
N SER A 188 29.13 9.98 -16.59
CA SER A 188 29.85 9.91 -17.86
C SER A 188 29.35 8.79 -18.79
N HIS A 189 28.69 7.76 -18.25
CA HIS A 189 28.12 6.67 -19.04
C HIS A 189 26.85 7.10 -19.78
N PHE A 190 26.07 8.00 -19.19
CA PHE A 190 24.81 8.50 -19.76
C PHE A 190 24.93 9.89 -20.39
N ASN A 191 26.08 10.57 -20.19
CA ASN A 191 26.35 11.94 -20.64
C ASN A 191 25.28 12.94 -20.17
N THR A 192 24.68 12.70 -19.00
CA THR A 192 23.64 13.54 -18.41
C THR A 192 23.67 13.47 -16.89
N THR A 193 22.94 14.36 -16.24
CA THR A 193 22.83 14.41 -14.77
C THR A 193 21.78 13.40 -14.32
N VAL A 194 22.17 12.52 -13.40
CA VAL A 194 21.37 11.39 -12.93
C VAL A 194 21.13 11.55 -11.43
N ALA A 195 19.92 11.24 -10.98
CA ALA A 195 19.58 11.29 -9.56
C ALA A 195 20.03 10.00 -8.86
N ILE A 196 20.89 10.15 -7.86
CA ILE A 196 21.34 9.08 -6.95
C ILE A 196 20.96 9.47 -5.52
N PHE A 197 20.78 8.47 -4.67
CA PHE A 197 20.42 8.61 -3.26
C PHE A 197 21.39 7.79 -2.39
#